data_AF-A0A7G1QBJ1-F1
#
_entry.id   AF-A0A7G1QBJ1-F1
#
_cell.length_a   1.000
_cell.length_b   1.000
_cell.length_c   1.000
_cell.angle_alpha   90.00
_cell.angle_beta   90.00
_cell.angle_gamma   90.00
#
_symmetry.space_group_name_H-M   'P 1'
#
loop_
_entity.id
_entity.type
_entity.pdbx_description
1 polymer ?
#
loop_
_entity_poly.entity_id
_entity_poly.type
_entity_poly.pdbx_seq_one_letter_code
_entity_poly.pdbx_strand_id
1 'polypeptide(L)'
;MYNPTLSLFRNSLNIPNTQGIKYAGSKLKLISYLLPLINQLSIKTVFDGFSGTTRVSQAFAKTGFKVISNDISEWSYIFGTCYLKNKKKLSEYQELIDYLNPIKGYDGWFTQHYGGYDFTGKAIQPDGSKKPWQIHNTRKLDGIRDEIDRLSLSEVDRAVVLTSLILAMDEVDNTLGHFSSYLKEWSPRSYKTMNLKVPKIFENTQDHTVLKGDIFEAIKNIKVDFAYLDPPYGSNNEKMPPSRVRYAAYYHIWSTICKNDKPELFGKALRRKDSSDTTAGSIFEEFRKDKQGNFIAVKAIEDLIQGIDAKYIALSYSSGGKATAEELNSILNRHGSLIKILKIDYKKNVMANMRWSNKWIPEAEKPNQEFIFLIEK
;
A
#
# COMPACT_ATOMS: atom_id res chain seq x y z
N MET A 1 26.72 25.14 -33.56
CA MET A 1 25.43 24.93 -34.24
C MET A 1 24.76 23.71 -33.64
N TYR A 2 23.73 23.95 -32.84
CA TYR A 2 22.89 22.91 -32.23
C TYR A 2 22.04 22.27 -33.34
N ASN A 3 22.17 20.96 -33.54
CA ASN A 3 21.37 20.23 -34.51
C ASN A 3 20.19 19.55 -33.76
N PRO A 4 18.94 19.96 -34.00
CA PRO A 4 17.78 19.42 -33.31
C PRO A 4 17.31 18.16 -34.06
N THR A 5 17.78 17.00 -33.62
CA THR A 5 17.15 15.73 -33.95
C THR A 5 16.56 15.14 -32.69
N LEU A 6 15.43 15.75 -32.29
CA LEU A 6 14.37 15.09 -31.53
C LEU A 6 13.86 13.92 -32.38
N SER A 7 14.55 12.78 -32.30
CA SER A 7 14.20 11.54 -32.98
C SER A 7 14.06 10.43 -31.95
N LEU A 8 12.79 10.20 -31.58
CA LEU A 8 12.17 8.87 -31.64
C LEU A 8 12.84 7.69 -30.90
N PHE A 9 13.40 7.91 -29.72
CA PHE A 9 13.51 6.86 -28.70
C PHE A 9 12.78 7.26 -27.42
N ARG A 10 11.44 7.30 -27.49
CA ARG A 10 10.68 6.74 -26.37
C ARG A 10 11.05 5.26 -26.34
N ASN A 11 12.15 4.89 -25.66
CA ASN A 11 12.26 3.54 -25.15
C ASN A 11 10.97 3.33 -24.37
N SER A 12 10.07 2.53 -24.92
CA SER A 12 8.83 2.17 -24.27
C SER A 12 9.26 1.32 -23.09
N LEU A 13 9.53 2.00 -21.96
CA LEU A 13 9.90 1.32 -20.74
C LEU A 13 8.76 0.36 -20.46
N ASN A 14 9.03 -0.94 -20.59
CA ASN A 14 8.01 -1.94 -20.42
C ASN A 14 7.58 -1.90 -18.95
N ILE A 15 6.44 -1.29 -18.67
CA ILE A 15 5.94 -1.14 -17.30
C ILE A 15 5.54 -2.53 -16.83
N PRO A 16 6.25 -3.12 -15.86
CA PRO A 16 5.98 -4.47 -15.43
C PRO A 16 4.60 -4.55 -14.78
N ASN A 17 3.88 -5.63 -15.05
CA ASN A 17 2.64 -5.91 -14.35
C ASN A 17 2.93 -6.23 -12.88
N THR A 18 2.14 -5.67 -11.97
CA THR A 18 2.25 -5.88 -10.52
C THR A 18 0.95 -6.47 -9.98
N GLN A 19 0.96 -6.98 -8.75
CA GLN A 19 -0.23 -7.53 -8.10
C GLN A 19 -0.39 -6.98 -6.68
N GLY A 20 -1.63 -6.94 -6.21
CA GLY A 20 -2.03 -6.42 -4.91
C GLY A 20 -3.54 -6.32 -4.84
N ILE A 21 -4.07 -6.30 -3.62
CA ILE A 21 -5.49 -6.17 -3.31
C ILE A 21 -6.08 -4.79 -3.68
N LYS A 22 -7.40 -4.66 -3.56
CA LYS A 22 -8.04 -3.34 -3.50
C LYS A 22 -7.44 -2.51 -2.36
N TYR A 23 -7.02 -1.29 -2.69
CA TYR A 23 -6.23 -0.47 -1.78
C TYR A 23 -6.43 1.03 -2.08
N ALA A 24 -7.06 1.73 -1.15
CA ALA A 24 -7.12 3.18 -1.09
C ALA A 24 -5.70 3.77 -1.06
N GLY A 25 -5.41 4.63 -2.03
CA GLY A 25 -4.08 5.21 -2.22
C GLY A 25 -3.11 4.36 -3.03
N SER A 26 -3.57 3.28 -3.70
CA SER A 26 -2.71 2.45 -4.56
C SER A 26 -1.99 3.28 -5.63
N LYS A 27 -0.66 3.15 -5.65
CA LYS A 27 0.22 3.85 -6.59
C LYS A 27 0.47 3.10 -7.89
N LEU A 28 -0.39 2.14 -8.25
CA LEU A 28 -0.32 1.40 -9.53
C LEU A 28 -0.18 2.34 -10.74
N LYS A 29 -0.96 3.43 -10.77
CA LYS A 29 -0.87 4.44 -11.84
C LYS A 29 0.41 5.27 -11.77
N LEU A 30 1.04 5.43 -10.60
CA LEU A 30 2.28 6.19 -10.44
C LEU A 30 3.51 5.48 -11.01
N ILE A 31 3.47 4.14 -11.13
CA ILE A 31 4.59 3.34 -11.65
C ILE A 31 5.02 3.83 -13.04
N SER A 32 4.08 4.19 -13.92
CA SER A 32 4.36 4.69 -15.26
C SER A 32 5.08 6.05 -15.28
N TYR A 33 5.06 6.79 -14.16
CA TYR A 33 5.73 8.07 -13.99
C TYR A 33 7.04 7.93 -13.22
N LEU A 34 7.08 7.05 -12.22
CA LEU A 34 8.27 6.78 -11.41
C LEU A 34 9.38 6.09 -12.20
N LEU A 35 9.05 5.07 -13.00
CA LEU A 35 10.09 4.32 -13.71
C LEU A 35 10.87 5.18 -14.73
N PRO A 36 10.23 6.01 -15.58
CA PRO A 36 10.96 6.91 -16.46
C PRO A 36 11.77 7.98 -15.72
N LEU A 37 11.30 8.42 -14.54
CA LEU A 37 11.99 9.39 -13.69
C LEU A 37 13.33 8.81 -13.21
N ILE A 38 13.31 7.60 -12.68
CA ILE A 38 14.53 6.98 -12.13
C ILE A 38 15.47 6.44 -13.20
N ASN A 39 14.96 6.09 -14.39
CA ASN A 39 15.79 5.59 -15.50
C ASN A 39 16.75 6.67 -16.07
N GLN A 40 16.55 7.94 -15.69
CA GLN A 40 17.44 9.05 -16.03
C GLN A 40 18.60 9.19 -15.01
N LEU A 41 18.55 8.45 -13.91
CA LEU A 41 19.50 8.53 -12.80
C LEU A 41 20.43 7.30 -12.83
N SER A 42 21.67 7.50 -12.41
CA SER A 42 22.61 6.39 -12.22
C SER A 42 22.40 5.79 -10.82
N ILE A 43 21.47 4.84 -10.70
CA ILE A 43 21.07 4.22 -9.43
C ILE A 43 21.03 2.69 -9.54
N LYS A 44 21.28 1.99 -8.43
CA LYS A 44 21.21 0.52 -8.34
C LYS A 44 20.32 0.04 -7.20
N THR A 45 20.27 0.81 -6.12
CA THR A 45 19.54 0.49 -4.89
C THR A 45 18.37 1.44 -4.69
N VAL A 46 17.21 0.89 -4.35
CA VAL A 46 15.97 1.65 -4.15
C VAL A 46 15.39 1.30 -2.78
N PHE A 47 15.04 2.33 -2.01
CA PHE A 47 14.21 2.17 -0.81
C PHE A 47 12.77 2.60 -1.10
N ASP A 48 11.80 1.72 -0.82
CA ASP A 48 10.37 2.04 -0.82
C ASP A 48 9.90 2.10 0.64
N GLY A 49 9.81 3.32 1.19
CA GLY A 49 9.63 3.54 2.63
C GLY A 49 8.23 3.23 3.17
N PHE A 50 7.23 3.24 2.29
CA PHE A 50 5.81 3.03 2.61
C PHE A 50 5.17 2.12 1.56
N SER A 51 5.66 0.88 1.52
CA SER A 51 5.41 -0.02 0.40
C SER A 51 3.95 -0.43 0.22
N GLY A 52 3.13 -0.41 1.28
CA GLY A 52 1.72 -0.79 1.25
C GLY A 52 1.50 -2.13 0.56
N THR A 53 0.76 -2.13 -0.56
CA THR A 53 0.54 -3.36 -1.37
C THR A 53 1.75 -3.83 -2.17
N THR A 54 2.91 -3.21 -2.01
CA THR A 54 4.19 -3.48 -2.67
C THR A 54 4.19 -3.30 -4.18
N ARG A 55 3.19 -2.59 -4.72
CA ARG A 55 3.05 -2.35 -6.16
C ARG A 55 4.28 -1.63 -6.73
N VAL A 56 4.78 -0.60 -6.03
CA VAL A 56 5.96 0.16 -6.47
C VAL A 56 7.24 -0.66 -6.28
N SER A 57 7.44 -1.25 -5.10
CA SER A 57 8.52 -2.21 -4.84
C SER A 57 8.63 -3.33 -5.89
N GLN A 58 7.51 -3.97 -6.25
CA GLN A 58 7.46 -5.00 -7.29
C GLN A 58 7.92 -4.47 -8.65
N ALA A 59 7.52 -3.25 -9.01
CA ALA A 59 7.90 -2.67 -10.29
C ALA A 59 9.41 -2.43 -10.33
N PHE A 60 9.99 -1.84 -9.28
CA PHE A 60 11.44 -1.62 -9.22
C PHE A 60 12.25 -2.92 -9.23
N ALA A 61 11.80 -3.94 -8.50
CA ALA A 61 12.43 -5.26 -8.50
C ALA A 61 12.41 -5.91 -9.89
N LYS A 62 11.26 -5.84 -10.58
CA LYS A 62 11.11 -6.39 -11.95
C LYS A 62 11.91 -5.64 -13.01
N THR A 63 12.30 -4.39 -12.73
CA THR A 63 13.20 -3.62 -13.61
C THR A 63 14.68 -3.74 -13.21
N GLY A 64 15.02 -4.64 -12.28
CA GLY A 64 16.40 -5.01 -11.96
C GLY A 64 17.05 -4.24 -10.81
N PHE A 65 16.33 -3.34 -10.12
CA PHE A 65 16.87 -2.63 -8.96
C PHE A 65 16.95 -3.54 -7.73
N LYS A 66 17.96 -3.34 -6.87
CA LYS A 66 17.97 -3.93 -5.53
C LYS A 66 17.03 -3.12 -4.63
N VAL A 67 15.90 -3.72 -4.27
CA VAL A 67 14.85 -3.07 -3.47
C VAL A 67 15.00 -3.38 -1.99
N ILE A 68 14.89 -2.34 -1.16
CA ILE A 68 14.59 -2.41 0.27
C ILE A 68 13.18 -1.87 0.44
N SER A 69 12.22 -2.69 0.85
CA SER A 69 10.83 -2.27 1.10
C SER A 69 10.56 -2.18 2.59
N ASN A 70 9.88 -1.14 3.06
CA ASN A 70 9.42 -1.00 4.42
C ASN A 70 7.92 -0.69 4.47
N ASP A 71 7.24 -1.18 5.51
CA ASP A 71 5.93 -0.72 5.93
C ASP A 71 5.69 -1.13 7.40
N ILE A 72 4.80 -0.45 8.09
CA ILE A 72 4.44 -0.80 9.47
C ILE A 72 3.51 -2.03 9.53
N SER A 73 2.80 -2.33 8.44
CA SER A 73 1.72 -3.32 8.43
C SER A 73 2.24 -4.75 8.20
N GLU A 74 1.66 -5.71 8.94
CA GLU A 74 1.98 -7.13 8.79
C GLU A 74 1.73 -7.64 7.37
N TRP A 75 0.59 -7.27 6.78
CA TRP A 75 0.20 -7.75 5.46
C TRP A 75 1.10 -7.18 4.35
N SER A 76 1.64 -5.97 4.52
CA SER A 76 2.65 -5.38 3.63
C SER A 76 3.96 -6.16 3.69
N TYR A 77 4.39 -6.57 4.89
CA TYR A 77 5.56 -7.44 5.07
C TYR A 77 5.38 -8.80 4.39
N ILE A 78 4.20 -9.42 4.54
CA ILE A 78 3.87 -10.69 3.88
C ILE A 78 3.89 -10.53 2.35
N PHE A 79 3.32 -9.46 1.79
CA PHE A 79 3.39 -9.21 0.35
C PHE A 79 4.83 -8.94 -0.11
N GLY A 80 5.60 -8.14 0.63
CA GLY A 80 7.01 -7.87 0.31
C GLY A 80 7.81 -9.16 0.28
N THR A 81 7.64 -10.01 1.29
CA THR A 81 8.31 -11.31 1.37
C THR A 81 7.90 -12.22 0.20
N CYS A 82 6.61 -12.31 -0.10
CA CYS A 82 6.08 -13.09 -1.23
C CYS A 82 6.67 -12.64 -2.58
N TYR A 83 6.64 -11.33 -2.89
CA TYR A 83 7.03 -10.87 -4.22
C TYR A 83 8.52 -10.55 -4.36
N LEU A 84 9.20 -10.13 -3.30
CA LEU A 84 10.60 -9.68 -3.36
C LEU A 84 11.61 -10.73 -2.91
N LYS A 85 11.26 -11.60 -1.95
CA LYS A 85 12.18 -12.63 -1.43
C LYS A 85 12.03 -13.98 -2.14
N ASN A 86 10.91 -14.23 -2.82
CA ASN A 86 10.71 -15.48 -3.56
C ASN A 86 11.76 -15.71 -4.65
N LYS A 87 12.31 -16.93 -4.67
CA LYS A 87 13.24 -17.43 -5.70
C LYS A 87 12.68 -18.59 -6.53
N LYS A 88 11.53 -19.17 -6.13
CA LYS A 88 10.91 -20.30 -6.81
C LYS A 88 10.04 -19.85 -7.99
N LYS A 89 9.83 -20.75 -8.95
CA LYS A 89 8.90 -20.58 -10.07
C LYS A 89 7.46 -20.77 -9.62
N LEU A 90 6.54 -20.22 -10.42
CA LEU A 90 5.09 -20.35 -10.18
C LEU A 90 4.65 -21.82 -10.07
N SER A 91 5.17 -22.69 -10.93
CA SER A 91 4.83 -24.12 -10.96
C SER A 91 5.19 -24.85 -9.67
N GLU A 92 6.19 -24.39 -8.92
CA GLU A 92 6.64 -25.02 -7.68
C GLU A 92 5.68 -24.81 -6.51
N TYR A 93 4.74 -23.87 -6.62
CA TYR A 93 3.70 -23.64 -5.62
C TYR A 93 2.36 -24.27 -5.99
N GLN A 94 2.22 -24.79 -7.20
CA GLN A 94 0.92 -25.23 -7.71
C GLN A 94 0.37 -26.39 -6.86
N GLU A 95 1.20 -27.38 -6.53
CA GLU A 95 0.81 -28.51 -5.68
C GLU A 95 0.35 -28.06 -4.28
N LEU A 96 1.06 -27.10 -3.67
CA LEU A 96 0.69 -26.55 -2.36
C LEU A 96 -0.65 -25.79 -2.41
N ILE A 97 -0.89 -25.02 -3.46
CA ILE A 97 -2.17 -24.31 -3.65
C ILE A 97 -3.31 -25.31 -3.91
N ASP A 98 -3.08 -26.34 -4.72
CA ASP A 98 -4.06 -27.39 -5.01
C ASP A 98 -4.36 -28.24 -3.79
N TYR A 99 -3.40 -28.45 -2.90
CA TYR A 99 -3.60 -29.09 -1.59
C TYR A 99 -4.47 -28.25 -0.65
N LEU A 100 -4.27 -26.92 -0.60
CA LEU A 100 -5.00 -26.03 0.31
C LEU A 100 -6.44 -25.76 -0.14
N ASN A 101 -6.69 -25.68 -1.44
CA ASN A 101 -8.02 -25.35 -1.99
C ASN A 101 -9.18 -26.28 -1.54
N PRO A 102 -9.02 -27.61 -1.43
CA PRO A 102 -10.07 -28.53 -0.99
C PRO A 102 -10.19 -28.66 0.54
N ILE A 103 -9.35 -27.98 1.33
CA ILE A 103 -9.43 -28.05 2.81
C ILE A 103 -10.84 -27.72 3.28
N LYS A 104 -11.40 -28.63 4.08
CA LYS A 104 -12.75 -28.49 4.60
C LYS A 104 -12.81 -27.33 5.58
N GLY A 105 -13.66 -26.35 5.27
CA GLY A 105 -13.93 -25.24 6.17
C GLY A 105 -14.80 -25.63 7.37
N TYR A 106 -14.77 -24.80 8.41
CA TYR A 106 -15.58 -24.97 9.62
C TYR A 106 -15.96 -23.61 10.21
N ASP A 107 -16.92 -23.58 11.15
CA ASP A 107 -17.30 -22.36 11.86
C ASP A 107 -16.23 -21.99 12.89
N GLY A 108 -15.22 -21.22 12.44
CA GLY A 108 -14.16 -20.69 13.28
C GLY A 108 -14.32 -19.21 13.61
N TRP A 109 -13.22 -18.59 14.02
CA TRP A 109 -13.20 -17.20 14.49
C TRP A 109 -13.55 -16.22 13.36
N PHE A 110 -13.01 -16.42 12.14
CA PHE A 110 -13.34 -15.55 11.02
C PHE A 110 -14.82 -15.67 10.65
N THR A 111 -15.36 -16.88 10.69
CA THR A 111 -16.78 -17.13 10.42
C THR A 111 -17.69 -16.47 11.43
N GLN A 112 -17.41 -16.64 12.73
CA GLN A 112 -18.19 -16.04 13.80
C GLN A 112 -18.25 -14.50 13.68
N HIS A 113 -17.12 -13.86 13.36
CA HIS A 113 -17.04 -12.40 13.37
C HIS A 113 -17.35 -11.75 12.02
N TYR A 114 -16.98 -12.36 10.91
CA TYR A 114 -17.05 -11.75 9.58
C TYR A 114 -17.87 -12.53 8.55
N GLY A 115 -18.37 -13.72 8.90
CA GLY A 115 -19.28 -14.50 8.05
C GLY A 115 -20.72 -14.01 8.17
N GLY A 116 -21.41 -13.92 7.03
CA GLY A 116 -22.83 -13.59 6.96
C GLY A 116 -23.63 -14.53 6.08
N TYR A 117 -24.90 -14.73 6.43
CA TYR A 117 -25.86 -15.41 5.55
C TYR A 117 -26.47 -14.42 4.56
N ASP A 118 -26.99 -14.93 3.46
CA ASP A 118 -27.78 -14.16 2.51
C ASP A 118 -29.26 -14.13 2.93
N PHE A 119 -29.74 -12.94 3.27
CA PHE A 119 -31.15 -12.68 3.53
C PHE A 119 -31.69 -11.81 2.40
N THR A 120 -32.20 -12.45 1.35
CA THR A 120 -32.79 -11.79 0.18
C THR A 120 -31.88 -10.76 -0.50
N GLY A 121 -30.63 -11.13 -0.76
CA GLY A 121 -29.63 -10.28 -1.40
C GLY A 121 -28.88 -9.35 -0.44
N LYS A 122 -29.16 -9.42 0.87
CA LYS A 122 -28.64 -8.49 1.87
C LYS A 122 -27.55 -9.12 2.74
N ALA A 123 -26.50 -8.34 2.98
CA ALA A 123 -25.42 -8.65 3.90
C ALA A 123 -25.72 -8.24 5.36
N ILE A 124 -26.89 -7.63 5.59
CA ILE A 124 -27.37 -7.26 6.92
C ILE A 124 -27.90 -8.51 7.62
N GLN A 125 -27.35 -8.80 8.80
CA GLN A 125 -27.74 -9.93 9.63
C GLN A 125 -28.91 -9.54 10.57
N PRO A 126 -29.58 -10.49 11.24
CA PRO A 126 -30.71 -10.20 12.13
C PRO A 126 -30.40 -9.23 13.28
N ASP A 127 -29.14 -9.18 13.72
CA ASP A 127 -28.64 -8.23 14.74
C ASP A 127 -28.37 -6.82 14.18
N GLY A 128 -28.63 -6.59 12.89
CA GLY A 128 -28.38 -5.34 12.18
C GLY A 128 -26.92 -5.12 11.77
N SER A 129 -26.00 -6.04 12.11
CA SER A 129 -24.61 -5.99 11.66
C SER A 129 -24.52 -6.27 10.16
N LYS A 130 -23.48 -5.74 9.52
CA LYS A 130 -23.16 -6.07 8.12
C LYS A 130 -21.94 -6.97 8.11
N LYS A 131 -21.87 -7.89 7.15
CA LYS A 131 -20.74 -8.82 7.03
C LYS A 131 -19.99 -8.59 5.72
N PRO A 132 -18.65 -8.63 5.74
CA PRO A 132 -17.84 -8.43 4.54
C PRO A 132 -17.80 -9.67 3.64
N TRP A 133 -18.14 -10.86 4.12
CA TRP A 133 -18.11 -12.10 3.35
C TRP A 133 -19.30 -12.99 3.65
N GLN A 134 -19.72 -13.75 2.64
CA GLN A 134 -20.67 -14.83 2.85
C GLN A 134 -20.02 -15.99 3.62
N ILE A 135 -20.83 -16.67 4.43
CA ILE A 135 -20.37 -17.63 5.43
C ILE A 135 -19.54 -18.79 4.84
N HIS A 136 -19.85 -19.25 3.61
CA HIS A 136 -19.09 -20.33 2.98
C HIS A 136 -17.63 -19.95 2.72
N ASN A 137 -17.36 -18.67 2.44
CA ASN A 137 -15.99 -18.18 2.23
C ASN A 137 -15.23 -18.05 3.55
N THR A 138 -15.87 -17.57 4.62
CA THR A 138 -15.20 -17.47 5.92
C THR A 138 -14.93 -18.84 6.53
N ARG A 139 -15.81 -19.83 6.34
CA ARG A 139 -15.58 -21.21 6.78
C ARG A 139 -14.33 -21.78 6.14
N LYS A 140 -14.18 -21.57 4.82
CA LYS A 140 -13.02 -22.01 4.06
C LYS A 140 -11.75 -21.26 4.50
N LEU A 141 -11.86 -19.97 4.79
CA LEU A 141 -10.76 -19.17 5.38
C LEU A 141 -10.31 -19.76 6.73
N ASP A 142 -11.23 -20.07 7.65
CA ASP A 142 -10.90 -20.67 8.96
C ASP A 142 -10.10 -21.98 8.77
N GLY A 143 -10.61 -22.90 7.93
CA GLY A 143 -9.95 -24.18 7.66
C GLY A 143 -8.56 -24.03 7.00
N ILE A 144 -8.46 -23.23 5.94
CA ILE A 144 -7.19 -23.02 5.23
C ILE A 144 -6.17 -22.32 6.13
N ARG A 145 -6.60 -21.35 6.95
CA ARG A 145 -5.66 -20.60 7.78
C ARG A 145 -5.04 -21.50 8.85
N ASP A 146 -5.82 -22.35 9.50
CA ASP A 146 -5.27 -23.30 10.47
C ASP A 146 -4.35 -24.33 9.81
N GLU A 147 -4.70 -24.77 8.60
CA GLU A 147 -3.84 -25.69 7.84
C GLU A 147 -2.48 -25.05 7.48
N ILE A 148 -2.45 -23.76 7.12
CA ILE A 148 -1.19 -23.03 6.89
C ILE A 148 -0.30 -23.01 8.14
N ASP A 149 -0.86 -22.89 9.35
CA ASP A 149 -0.07 -22.94 10.59
C ASP A 149 0.44 -24.36 10.88
N ARG A 150 -0.33 -25.40 10.51
CA ARG A 150 0.06 -26.80 10.68
C ARG A 150 1.25 -27.21 9.79
N LEU A 151 1.29 -26.72 8.55
CA LEU A 151 2.28 -27.11 7.54
C LEU A 151 3.72 -26.69 7.84
N SER A 152 3.97 -25.83 8.84
CA SER A 152 5.32 -25.40 9.25
C SER A 152 6.20 -24.92 8.07
N LEU A 153 5.59 -24.14 7.18
CA LEU A 153 6.22 -23.64 5.96
C LEU A 153 7.39 -22.70 6.25
N SER A 154 8.36 -22.66 5.32
CA SER A 154 9.40 -21.62 5.33
C SER A 154 8.77 -20.23 5.29
N GLU A 155 9.48 -19.20 5.76
CA GLU A 155 8.96 -17.83 5.79
C GLU A 155 8.43 -17.37 4.42
N VAL A 156 9.18 -17.64 3.34
CA VAL A 156 8.81 -17.28 1.97
C VAL A 156 7.60 -18.09 1.49
N ASP A 157 7.59 -19.41 1.70
CA ASP A 157 6.47 -20.25 1.27
C ASP A 157 5.19 -19.87 2.02
N ARG A 158 5.30 -19.60 3.33
CA ARG A 158 4.21 -19.09 4.17
C ARG A 158 3.70 -17.75 3.65
N ALA A 159 4.59 -16.83 3.29
CA ALA A 159 4.21 -15.54 2.74
C ALA A 159 3.48 -15.67 1.39
N VAL A 160 3.89 -16.61 0.54
CA VAL A 160 3.25 -16.89 -0.76
C VAL A 160 1.81 -17.42 -0.56
N VAL A 161 1.61 -18.41 0.31
CA VAL A 161 0.25 -18.95 0.54
C VAL A 161 -0.67 -17.96 1.28
N LEU A 162 -0.15 -17.17 2.22
CA LEU A 162 -0.92 -16.11 2.86
C LEU A 162 -1.30 -15.00 1.87
N THR A 163 -0.39 -14.64 0.98
CA THR A 163 -0.69 -13.69 -0.10
C THR A 163 -1.79 -14.24 -1.01
N SER A 164 -1.72 -15.52 -1.37
CA SER A 164 -2.75 -16.22 -2.14
C SER A 164 -4.12 -16.18 -1.45
N LEU A 165 -4.14 -16.49 -0.15
CA LEU A 165 -5.34 -16.49 0.68
C LEU A 165 -5.99 -15.10 0.74
N ILE A 166 -5.20 -14.05 0.98
CA ILE A 166 -5.70 -12.68 1.02
C ILE A 166 -6.25 -12.24 -0.35
N LEU A 167 -5.57 -12.56 -1.45
CA LEU A 167 -6.05 -12.27 -2.79
C LEU A 167 -7.38 -12.99 -3.09
N ALA A 168 -7.51 -14.26 -2.69
CA ALA A 168 -8.75 -15.03 -2.86
C ALA A 168 -9.91 -14.43 -2.06
N MET A 169 -9.66 -13.94 -0.83
CA MET A 169 -10.67 -13.27 -0.01
C MET A 169 -11.04 -11.87 -0.55
N ASP A 170 -10.07 -11.14 -1.09
CA ASP A 170 -10.30 -9.84 -1.74
C ASP A 170 -11.17 -9.99 -3.01
N GLU A 171 -11.07 -11.10 -3.73
CA GLU A 171 -11.90 -11.37 -4.92
C GLU A 171 -13.40 -11.55 -4.60
N VAL A 172 -13.76 -11.90 -3.36
CA VAL A 172 -15.14 -12.26 -2.94
C VAL A 172 -15.71 -11.36 -1.83
N ASP A 173 -15.06 -10.24 -1.52
CA ASP A 173 -15.47 -9.34 -0.44
C ASP A 173 -16.67 -8.45 -0.80
N ASN A 174 -17.37 -7.95 0.22
CA ASN A 174 -18.50 -7.03 0.11
C ASN A 174 -18.19 -5.64 0.66
N THR A 175 -17.09 -5.06 0.19
CA THR A 175 -16.59 -3.76 0.65
C THR A 175 -16.35 -2.79 -0.52
N LEU A 176 -16.02 -1.54 -0.19
CA LEU A 176 -15.53 -0.52 -1.14
C LEU A 176 -13.99 -0.55 -1.30
N GLY A 177 -13.34 -1.64 -0.89
CA GLY A 177 -11.87 -1.78 -0.91
C GLY A 177 -11.18 -1.50 0.43
N HIS A 178 -11.93 -1.51 1.54
CA HIS A 178 -11.41 -1.40 2.91
C HIS A 178 -12.40 -2.03 3.92
N PHE A 179 -11.92 -2.37 5.12
CA PHE A 179 -12.69 -3.08 6.16
C PHE A 179 -13.15 -2.20 7.33
N SER A 180 -13.23 -0.89 7.14
CA SER A 180 -13.82 0.03 8.11
C SER A 180 -15.35 0.14 8.01
N SER A 181 -15.92 -0.30 6.88
CA SER A 181 -17.36 -0.40 6.66
C SER A 181 -17.68 -1.34 5.50
N TYR A 182 -18.89 -1.92 5.51
CA TYR A 182 -19.34 -2.93 4.54
C TYR A 182 -20.60 -2.49 3.81
N LEU A 183 -20.84 -3.04 2.62
CA LEU A 183 -22.05 -2.78 1.84
C LEU A 183 -23.28 -3.44 2.49
N LYS A 184 -24.47 -2.89 2.23
CA LYS A 184 -25.74 -3.42 2.76
C LYS A 184 -26.24 -4.62 1.96
N GLU A 185 -26.04 -4.56 0.65
CA GLU A 185 -26.41 -5.60 -0.31
C GLU A 185 -25.17 -6.38 -0.69
N TRP A 186 -25.32 -7.67 -0.96
CA TRP A 186 -24.22 -8.50 -1.45
C TRP A 186 -23.85 -8.08 -2.87
N SER A 187 -22.57 -7.78 -3.07
CA SER A 187 -22.03 -7.63 -4.42
C SER A 187 -22.09 -8.98 -5.17
N PRO A 188 -22.24 -8.99 -6.51
CA PRO A 188 -22.30 -10.23 -7.28
C PRO A 188 -21.09 -11.16 -7.06
N ARG A 189 -19.91 -10.60 -6.78
CA ARG A 189 -18.70 -11.38 -6.48
C ARG A 189 -18.75 -12.10 -5.14
N SER A 190 -19.54 -11.64 -4.17
CA SER A 190 -19.64 -12.24 -2.84
C SER A 190 -20.28 -13.63 -2.83
N TYR A 191 -21.03 -13.95 -3.89
CA TYR A 191 -21.63 -15.27 -4.12
C TYR A 191 -20.64 -16.30 -4.67
N LYS A 192 -19.46 -15.87 -5.14
CA LYS A 192 -18.42 -16.81 -5.58
C LYS A 192 -17.78 -17.51 -4.38
N THR A 193 -17.21 -18.68 -4.61
CA THR A 193 -16.36 -19.34 -3.63
C THR A 193 -14.92 -18.87 -3.79
N MET A 194 -14.25 -18.52 -2.69
CA MET A 194 -12.83 -18.15 -2.70
C MET A 194 -11.99 -19.31 -3.25
N ASN A 195 -11.02 -18.97 -4.08
CA ASN A 195 -10.12 -19.94 -4.70
C ASN A 195 -8.69 -19.41 -4.68
N LEU A 196 -7.81 -20.10 -3.96
CA LEU A 196 -6.39 -19.76 -3.92
C LEU A 196 -5.80 -19.97 -5.31
N LYS A 197 -4.92 -19.04 -5.71
CA LYS A 197 -4.13 -19.08 -6.95
C LYS A 197 -2.70 -18.72 -6.58
N VAL A 198 -1.71 -19.32 -7.23
CA VAL A 198 -0.33 -18.89 -7.03
C VAL A 198 -0.25 -17.38 -7.35
N PRO A 199 0.24 -16.52 -6.43
CA PRO A 199 0.43 -15.11 -6.72
C PRO A 199 1.32 -14.92 -7.96
N LYS A 200 1.24 -13.76 -8.61
CA LYS A 200 2.03 -13.38 -9.80
C LYS A 200 3.48 -13.06 -9.42
N ILE A 201 4.10 -13.98 -8.69
CA ILE A 201 5.51 -14.00 -8.34
C ILE A 201 6.35 -14.05 -9.62
N PHE A 202 7.60 -13.65 -9.46
CA PHE A 202 8.59 -13.63 -10.53
C PHE A 202 9.89 -14.17 -9.97
N GLU A 203 10.73 -14.71 -10.84
CA GLU A 203 12.05 -15.17 -10.46
C GLU A 203 12.94 -13.95 -10.16
N ASN A 204 13.35 -13.84 -8.91
CA ASN A 204 14.12 -12.72 -8.45
C ASN A 204 15.62 -13.03 -8.49
N THR A 205 16.42 -12.22 -9.16
CA THR A 205 17.88 -12.40 -9.25
C THR A 205 18.68 -11.56 -8.26
N GLN A 206 18.05 -10.56 -7.64
CA GLN A 206 18.68 -9.64 -6.70
C GLN A 206 18.40 -10.06 -5.26
N ASP A 207 19.26 -9.67 -4.32
CA ASP A 207 18.97 -9.85 -2.89
C ASP A 207 18.22 -8.64 -2.35
N HIS A 208 16.89 -8.74 -2.31
CA HIS A 208 16.03 -7.69 -1.75
C HIS A 208 15.90 -7.80 -0.24
N THR A 209 15.57 -6.69 0.40
CA THR A 209 15.29 -6.64 1.83
C THR A 209 13.85 -6.21 2.05
N VAL A 210 13.16 -6.90 2.96
CA VAL A 210 11.79 -6.55 3.38
C VAL A 210 11.84 -6.24 4.86
N LEU A 211 11.56 -5.01 5.23
CA LEU A 211 11.49 -4.52 6.60
C LEU A 211 10.03 -4.38 7.01
N LYS A 212 9.78 -4.59 8.30
CA LYS A 212 8.49 -4.31 8.95
C LYS A 212 8.73 -3.43 10.16
N GLY A 213 8.32 -2.17 10.10
CA GLY A 213 8.54 -1.26 11.21
C GLY A 213 8.19 0.19 10.93
N ASP A 214 8.38 1.00 11.96
CA ASP A 214 8.30 2.44 11.86
C ASP A 214 9.39 2.98 10.93
N ILE A 215 9.02 3.95 10.09
CA ILE A 215 9.92 4.50 9.08
C ILE A 215 11.14 5.16 9.70
N PHE A 216 11.02 5.82 10.86
CA PHE A 216 12.13 6.50 11.52
C PHE A 216 13.12 5.52 12.15
N GLU A 217 12.69 4.31 12.49
CA GLU A 217 13.60 3.22 12.87
C GLU A 217 14.25 2.58 11.64
N ALA A 218 13.49 2.40 10.56
CA ALA A 218 14.00 1.83 9.31
C ALA A 218 15.13 2.68 8.73
N ILE A 219 14.96 4.01 8.65
CA ILE A 219 15.94 4.88 8.00
C ILE A 219 17.30 4.97 8.69
N LYS A 220 17.41 4.57 9.98
CA LYS A 220 18.68 4.63 10.74
C LYS A 220 19.76 3.70 10.18
N ASN A 221 19.36 2.62 9.49
CA ASN A 221 20.26 1.55 9.07
C ASN A 221 20.22 1.31 7.55
N ILE A 222 19.69 2.25 6.77
CA ILE A 222 19.65 2.13 5.30
C ILE A 222 20.56 3.16 4.65
N LYS A 223 21.18 2.74 3.56
CA LYS A 223 21.88 3.60 2.61
C LYS A 223 21.55 3.14 1.21
N VAL A 224 20.99 4.03 0.40
CA VAL A 224 20.53 3.70 -0.96
C VAL A 224 20.82 4.83 -1.95
N ASP A 225 20.77 4.53 -3.24
CA ASP A 225 20.92 5.56 -4.27
C ASP A 225 19.64 6.40 -4.41
N PHE A 226 18.48 5.76 -4.25
CA PHE A 226 17.17 6.39 -4.43
C PHE A 226 16.17 5.95 -3.36
N ALA A 227 15.42 6.89 -2.79
CA ALA A 227 14.32 6.61 -1.89
C ALA A 227 12.98 7.12 -2.45
N TYR A 228 11.98 6.24 -2.51
CA TYR A 228 10.59 6.58 -2.77
C TYR A 228 9.82 6.66 -1.46
N LEU A 229 9.21 7.81 -1.21
CA LEU A 229 8.45 8.12 -0.01
C LEU A 229 7.01 8.46 -0.40
N ASP A 230 6.06 7.71 0.14
CA ASP A 230 4.62 7.93 -0.03
C ASP A 230 3.92 7.78 1.33
N PRO A 231 4.20 8.68 2.29
CA PRO A 231 3.62 8.58 3.62
C PRO A 231 2.09 8.71 3.57
N PRO A 232 1.34 8.04 4.46
CA PRO A 232 -0.09 8.22 4.55
C PRO A 232 -0.39 9.69 4.91
N TYR A 233 -1.34 10.30 4.21
CA TYR A 233 -1.72 11.69 4.44
C TYR A 233 -3.14 11.78 5.00
N GLY A 234 -3.30 12.50 6.10
CA GLY A 234 -4.62 12.92 6.59
C GLY A 234 -5.19 13.99 5.65
N SER A 235 -6.47 13.91 5.25
CA SER A 235 -7.00 14.98 4.37
C SER A 235 -7.27 16.29 5.11
N ASN A 236 -7.17 17.38 4.35
CA ASN A 236 -7.22 18.76 4.79
C ASN A 236 -8.65 19.34 4.99
N ASN A 237 -9.68 18.51 5.18
CA ASN A 237 -11.03 19.03 5.39
C ASN A 237 -11.19 19.57 6.83
N GLU A 238 -10.91 20.86 7.02
CA GLU A 238 -11.10 21.58 8.30
C GLU A 238 -12.55 21.52 8.81
N LYS A 239 -13.52 21.32 7.91
CA LYS A 239 -14.96 21.24 8.23
C LYS A 239 -15.43 19.88 8.76
N MET A 240 -14.54 18.88 8.86
CA MET A 240 -14.91 17.55 9.38
C MET A 240 -14.19 17.27 10.70
N PRO A 241 -14.91 16.85 11.76
CA PRO A 241 -14.30 16.50 13.03
C PRO A 241 -13.27 15.35 12.88
N PRO A 242 -12.34 15.19 13.83
CA PRO A 242 -11.26 14.20 13.79
C PRO A 242 -11.70 12.73 13.86
N SER A 243 -12.98 12.41 13.69
CA SER A 243 -13.54 11.05 13.70
C SER A 243 -13.20 10.24 12.44
N ARG A 244 -12.09 10.55 11.77
CA ARG A 244 -11.62 9.79 10.62
C ARG A 244 -10.98 8.50 11.10
N VAL A 245 -11.48 7.40 10.55
CA VAL A 245 -10.81 6.12 10.55
C VAL A 245 -9.42 6.31 9.93
N ARG A 246 -8.37 6.12 10.72
CA ARG A 246 -6.98 6.23 10.25
C ARG A 246 -6.63 5.08 9.31
N TYR A 247 -5.57 5.26 8.53
CA TYR A 247 -5.13 4.30 7.53
C TYR A 247 -4.99 2.86 8.06
N ALA A 248 -4.39 2.72 9.25
CA ALA A 248 -4.18 1.43 9.91
C ALA A 248 -5.48 0.62 10.10
N ALA A 249 -6.61 1.30 10.27
CA ALA A 249 -7.91 0.67 10.47
C ALA A 249 -8.60 0.22 9.17
N TYR A 250 -8.13 0.60 7.98
CA TYR A 250 -8.73 0.16 6.72
C TYR A 250 -8.42 -1.30 6.39
N TYR A 251 -7.26 -1.81 6.77
CA TYR A 251 -6.78 -3.13 6.36
C TYR A 251 -6.51 -4.06 7.55
N HIS A 252 -7.10 -3.75 8.70
CA HIS A 252 -6.92 -4.48 9.96
C HIS A 252 -7.17 -5.99 9.83
N ILE A 253 -8.16 -6.42 9.03
CA ILE A 253 -8.47 -7.84 8.84
C ILE A 253 -7.32 -8.58 8.16
N TRP A 254 -6.59 -7.95 7.24
CA TRP A 254 -5.44 -8.58 6.59
C TRP A 254 -4.33 -8.88 7.61
N SER A 255 -4.12 -8.00 8.59
CA SER A 255 -3.23 -8.30 9.72
C SER A 255 -3.72 -9.51 10.52
N THR A 256 -5.03 -9.61 10.78
CA THR A 256 -5.60 -10.78 11.48
C THR A 256 -5.43 -12.07 10.67
N ILE A 257 -5.61 -12.05 9.34
CA ILE A 257 -5.34 -13.22 8.49
C ILE A 257 -3.85 -13.61 8.56
N CYS A 258 -2.93 -12.64 8.46
CA CYS A 258 -1.49 -12.92 8.51
C CYS A 258 -1.04 -13.50 9.86
N LYS A 259 -1.57 -12.95 10.97
CA LYS A 259 -1.19 -13.32 12.33
C LYS A 259 -1.97 -14.51 12.90
N ASN A 260 -3.20 -14.74 12.45
CA ASN A 260 -4.18 -15.67 13.04
C ASN A 260 -4.34 -15.51 14.56
N ASP A 261 -4.27 -14.25 15.03
CA ASP A 261 -4.11 -13.91 16.45
C ASP A 261 -5.43 -13.61 17.19
N LYS A 262 -6.57 -13.73 16.50
CA LYS A 262 -7.93 -13.66 17.09
C LYS A 262 -8.09 -12.48 18.08
N PRO A 263 -7.84 -11.24 17.64
CA PRO A 263 -7.72 -10.08 18.52
C PRO A 263 -9.06 -9.66 19.12
N GLU A 264 -9.00 -8.85 20.18
CA GLU A 264 -10.18 -8.13 20.68
C GLU A 264 -10.72 -7.16 19.60
N LEU A 265 -12.03 -7.17 19.40
CA LEU A 265 -12.71 -6.39 18.36
C LEU A 265 -13.57 -5.27 18.95
N PHE A 266 -13.75 -4.19 18.19
CA PHE A 266 -14.59 -3.07 18.59
C PHE A 266 -15.38 -2.44 17.43
N GLY A 267 -16.49 -1.78 17.79
CA GLY A 267 -17.34 -1.05 16.86
C GLY A 267 -18.13 -1.92 15.88
N LYS A 268 -18.99 -1.29 15.07
CA LYS A 268 -19.93 -1.99 14.18
C LYS A 268 -19.27 -2.81 13.06
N ALA A 269 -18.07 -2.43 12.65
CA ALA A 269 -17.29 -3.16 11.65
C ALA A 269 -16.35 -4.20 12.29
N LEU A 270 -16.42 -4.40 13.62
CA LEU A 270 -15.59 -5.34 14.36
C LEU A 270 -14.10 -5.16 14.02
N ARG A 271 -13.61 -3.91 14.16
CA ARG A 271 -12.21 -3.58 13.92
C ARG A 271 -11.34 -4.13 15.04
N ARG A 272 -10.08 -4.47 14.77
CA ARG A 272 -9.13 -4.82 15.84
C ARG A 272 -8.94 -3.64 16.79
N LYS A 273 -9.02 -3.84 18.10
CA LYS A 273 -8.85 -2.76 19.09
C LYS A 273 -7.48 -2.08 19.02
N ASP A 274 -6.43 -2.81 18.67
CA ASP A 274 -5.07 -2.28 18.46
C ASP A 274 -4.94 -1.40 17.19
N SER A 275 -5.89 -1.48 16.26
CA SER A 275 -5.98 -0.62 15.08
C SER A 275 -6.79 0.67 15.32
N SER A 276 -7.21 0.92 16.56
CA SER A 276 -7.98 2.13 16.88
C SER A 276 -7.16 3.40 16.66
N ASP A 277 -7.85 4.51 16.38
CA ASP A 277 -7.23 5.79 16.07
C ASP A 277 -6.45 6.38 17.26
N THR A 278 -6.70 5.88 18.48
CA THR A 278 -5.98 6.22 19.71
C THR A 278 -4.67 5.46 19.87
N THR A 279 -4.50 4.35 19.16
CA THR A 279 -3.41 3.38 19.38
C THR A 279 -2.47 3.31 18.17
N ALA A 280 -3.03 3.26 16.95
CA ALA A 280 -2.27 3.06 15.71
C ALA A 280 -2.20 4.33 14.84
N GLY A 281 -2.06 5.50 15.48
CA GLY A 281 -1.99 6.77 14.78
C GLY A 281 -0.67 6.99 14.05
N SER A 282 -0.71 7.27 12.75
CA SER A 282 0.45 7.77 12.02
C SER A 282 0.69 9.26 12.32
N ILE A 283 1.95 9.62 12.57
CA ILE A 283 2.37 11.02 12.72
C ILE A 283 2.13 11.83 11.44
N PHE A 284 2.17 11.18 10.27
CA PHE A 284 1.91 11.79 8.96
C PHE A 284 0.42 12.07 8.70
N GLU A 285 -0.47 11.48 9.50
CA GLU A 285 -1.92 11.74 9.48
C GLU A 285 -2.36 12.73 10.56
N GLU A 286 -1.43 13.23 11.39
CA GLU A 286 -1.74 14.13 12.50
C GLU A 286 -2.30 15.47 11.99
N PHE A 287 -3.39 15.91 12.63
CA PHE A 287 -4.07 17.13 12.25
C PHE A 287 -3.71 18.33 13.11
N ARG A 288 -3.12 18.08 14.27
CA ARG A 288 -2.69 19.11 15.20
C ARG A 288 -1.45 19.85 14.69
N LYS A 289 -1.37 21.11 15.12
CA LYS A 289 -0.19 21.96 14.97
C LYS A 289 0.67 21.88 16.23
N ASP A 290 1.96 22.08 16.08
CA ASP A 290 2.88 22.24 17.20
C ASP A 290 2.70 23.61 17.88
N LYS A 291 3.50 23.88 18.92
CA LYS A 291 3.45 25.13 19.69
C LYS A 291 3.80 26.36 18.84
N GLN A 292 4.45 26.15 17.69
CA GLN A 292 4.88 27.18 16.76
C GLN A 292 3.86 27.40 15.62
N GLY A 293 2.77 26.63 15.60
CA GLY A 293 1.71 26.74 14.59
C GLY A 293 1.97 25.93 13.31
N ASN A 294 3.01 25.10 13.27
CA ASN A 294 3.32 24.24 12.13
C ASN A 294 2.59 22.91 12.25
N PHE A 295 2.13 22.34 11.14
CA PHE A 295 1.52 21.01 11.17
C PHE A 295 2.56 19.94 11.56
N ILE A 296 2.20 19.09 12.52
CA ILE A 296 3.09 18.01 12.99
C ILE A 296 3.47 17.06 11.85
N ALA A 297 2.54 16.79 10.94
CA ALA A 297 2.80 15.96 9.76
C ALA A 297 3.84 16.57 8.81
N VAL A 298 3.86 17.90 8.66
CA VAL A 298 4.84 18.62 7.82
C VAL A 298 6.25 18.47 8.41
N LYS A 299 6.37 18.62 9.73
CA LYS A 299 7.63 18.38 10.45
C LYS A 299 8.10 16.93 10.32
N ALA A 300 7.19 15.95 10.43
CA ALA A 300 7.55 14.54 10.26
C ALA A 300 8.07 14.23 8.85
N ILE A 301 7.52 14.86 7.80
CA ILE A 301 8.04 14.74 6.43
C ILE A 301 9.45 15.32 6.33
N GLU A 302 9.68 16.47 6.96
CA GLU A 302 11.01 17.08 7.02
C GLU A 302 12.02 16.18 7.73
N ASP A 303 11.70 15.71 8.93
CA ASP A 303 12.56 14.83 9.73
C ASP A 303 12.91 13.55 8.94
N LEU A 304 11.95 13.02 8.16
CA LEU A 304 12.14 11.86 7.31
C LEU A 304 13.12 12.14 6.15
N ILE A 305 12.92 13.26 5.43
CA ILE A 305 13.82 13.67 4.33
C ILE A 305 15.23 13.93 4.85
N GLN A 306 15.34 14.56 6.03
CA GLN A 306 16.63 14.82 6.66
C GLN A 306 17.34 13.52 7.05
N GLY A 307 16.64 12.61 7.72
CA GLY A 307 17.21 11.41 8.33
C GLY A 307 17.62 10.30 7.36
N ILE A 308 17.07 10.28 6.14
CA ILE A 308 17.38 9.21 5.17
C ILE A 308 18.72 9.45 4.45
N ASP A 309 19.61 8.45 4.45
CA ASP A 309 20.85 8.43 3.65
C ASP A 309 20.53 7.91 2.24
N ALA A 310 20.08 8.84 1.39
CA ALA A 310 19.82 8.59 -0.03
C ALA A 310 20.29 9.76 -0.89
N LYS A 311 20.91 9.46 -2.04
CA LYS A 311 21.35 10.49 -3.00
C LYS A 311 20.15 11.19 -3.65
N TYR A 312 19.14 10.40 -4.04
CA TYR A 312 17.93 10.91 -4.67
C TYR A 312 16.71 10.56 -3.83
N ILE A 313 15.76 11.49 -3.71
CA ILE A 313 14.49 11.24 -3.03
C ILE A 313 13.34 11.64 -3.93
N ALA A 314 12.38 10.73 -4.10
CA ALA A 314 11.08 11.01 -4.68
C ALA A 314 10.00 10.99 -3.60
N LEU A 315 9.38 12.14 -3.33
CA LEU A 315 8.23 12.25 -2.43
C LEU A 315 6.94 12.31 -3.25
N SER A 316 6.03 11.36 -3.02
CA SER A 316 4.66 11.37 -3.52
C SER A 316 3.76 12.08 -2.50
N TYR A 317 2.96 13.06 -2.96
CA TYR A 317 2.02 13.76 -2.09
C TYR A 317 0.77 14.23 -2.82
N SER A 318 -0.38 14.18 -2.14
CA SER A 318 -1.67 14.59 -2.67
C SER A 318 -1.99 16.05 -2.34
N SER A 319 -2.60 16.80 -3.26
CA SER A 319 -3.11 18.15 -3.01
C SER A 319 -4.17 18.22 -1.92
N GLY A 320 -4.81 17.08 -1.61
CA GLY A 320 -5.75 16.95 -0.50
C GLY A 320 -5.10 16.74 0.88
N GLY A 321 -3.77 16.59 0.93
CA GLY A 321 -3.01 16.46 2.17
C GLY A 321 -2.88 17.79 2.92
N LYS A 322 -2.37 17.72 4.15
CA LYS A 322 -2.24 18.88 5.05
C LYS A 322 -1.07 19.80 4.72
N ALA A 323 0.00 19.24 4.17
CA ALA A 323 1.15 20.03 3.73
C ALA A 323 0.77 20.78 2.47
N THR A 324 0.87 22.11 2.51
CA THR A 324 0.74 22.92 1.30
C THR A 324 1.91 22.64 0.38
N ALA A 325 1.69 22.88 -0.91
CA ALA A 325 2.70 22.64 -1.92
C ALA A 325 3.91 23.60 -1.75
N GLU A 326 3.69 24.78 -1.16
CA GLU A 326 4.73 25.74 -0.78
C GLU A 326 5.57 25.24 0.41
N GLU A 327 4.94 24.74 1.48
CA GLU A 327 5.63 24.16 2.63
C GLU A 327 6.51 22.98 2.22
N LEU A 328 5.98 22.07 1.39
CA LEU A 328 6.75 20.94 0.87
C LEU A 328 7.93 21.41 0.03
N ASN A 329 7.74 22.39 -0.85
CA ASN A 329 8.83 22.93 -1.64
C ASN A 329 9.92 23.60 -0.77
N SER A 330 9.52 24.32 0.28
CA SER A 330 10.46 24.91 1.24
C SER A 330 11.27 23.85 1.99
N ILE A 331 10.63 22.77 2.45
CA ILE A 331 11.32 21.63 3.07
C ILE A 331 12.31 20.99 2.10
N LEU A 332 11.85 20.66 0.90
CA LEU A 332 12.65 19.96 -0.09
C LEU A 332 13.89 20.77 -0.50
N ASN A 333 13.78 22.08 -0.68
CA ASN A 333 14.92 22.95 -1.04
C ASN A 333 15.90 23.18 0.13
N ARG A 334 15.48 22.97 1.39
CA ARG A 334 16.40 23.04 2.54
C ARG A 334 17.29 21.81 2.67
N HIS A 335 16.84 20.67 2.15
CA HIS A 335 17.52 19.38 2.31
C HIS A 335 18.08 18.82 1.00
N GLY A 336 17.92 19.52 -0.12
CA GLY A 336 18.45 19.10 -1.42
C GLY A 336 18.09 20.06 -2.55
N SER A 337 18.57 19.75 -3.76
CA SER A 337 18.24 20.46 -4.99
C SER A 337 17.07 19.79 -5.70
N LEU A 338 15.99 20.54 -5.93
CA LEU A 338 14.83 20.06 -6.68
C LEU A 338 15.18 19.83 -8.15
N ILE A 339 15.17 18.56 -8.59
CA ILE A 339 15.43 18.17 -9.98
C ILE A 339 14.16 18.31 -10.82
N LYS A 340 13.03 17.79 -10.31
CA LYS A 340 11.79 17.68 -11.09
C LYS A 340 10.55 17.62 -10.23
N ILE A 341 9.46 18.22 -10.71
CA ILE A 341 8.12 18.01 -10.18
C ILE A 341 7.24 17.43 -11.28
N LEU A 342 6.55 16.33 -10.99
CA LEU A 342 5.51 15.77 -11.84
C LEU A 342 4.15 16.03 -11.21
N LYS A 343 3.22 16.58 -12.01
CA LYS A 343 1.83 16.79 -11.65
C LYS A 343 0.96 15.77 -12.38
N ILE A 344 0.11 15.06 -11.64
CA ILE A 344 -0.70 13.95 -12.16
C ILE A 344 -2.17 14.22 -11.84
N ASP A 345 -2.97 14.42 -12.89
CA ASP A 345 -4.42 14.61 -12.79
C ASP A 345 -5.15 13.27 -13.07
N TYR A 346 -5.73 12.69 -12.02
CA TYR A 346 -6.45 11.42 -12.10
C TYR A 346 -7.71 11.45 -12.99
N LYS A 347 -8.29 12.63 -13.27
CA LYS A 347 -9.49 12.73 -14.12
C LYS A 347 -9.17 12.78 -15.61
N LYS A 348 -7.94 13.10 -16.00
CA LYS A 348 -7.58 13.31 -17.41
C LYS A 348 -6.35 12.54 -17.90
N ASN A 349 -5.56 11.91 -17.02
CA ASN A 349 -4.26 11.30 -17.39
C ASN A 349 -3.36 12.26 -18.22
N VAL A 350 -3.52 13.58 -18.06
CA VAL A 350 -2.74 14.60 -18.77
C VAL A 350 -1.53 14.97 -17.92
N MET A 351 -0.34 14.90 -18.52
CA MET A 351 0.92 15.30 -17.89
C MET A 351 1.21 16.77 -18.17
N ALA A 352 1.69 17.50 -17.16
CA ALA A 352 2.34 18.80 -17.36
C ALA A 352 3.72 18.77 -16.68
N ASN A 353 4.78 19.04 -17.44
CA ASN A 353 6.08 19.39 -16.88
C ASN A 353 6.02 20.86 -16.49
N MET A 354 6.23 21.20 -15.22
CA MET A 354 6.26 22.60 -14.79
C MET A 354 7.71 23.05 -14.58
N ARG A 355 8.08 24.15 -15.24
CA ARG A 355 9.22 25.01 -14.88
C ARG A 355 8.68 26.18 -14.07
N TRP A 356 9.49 26.68 -13.14
CA TRP A 356 9.10 27.67 -12.15
C TRP A 356 8.50 28.95 -12.79
N SER A 357 7.29 29.30 -12.37
CA SER A 357 6.73 30.66 -12.46
C SER A 357 5.71 30.81 -11.33
N ASN A 358 5.47 32.04 -10.84
CA ASN A 358 4.53 32.39 -9.77
C ASN A 358 3.05 31.98 -10.02
N LYS A 359 2.76 31.24 -11.10
CA LYS A 359 1.45 30.66 -11.43
C LYS A 359 1.15 29.33 -10.72
N TRP A 360 2.04 28.83 -9.85
CA TRP A 360 1.88 27.54 -9.16
C TRP A 360 0.85 27.58 -8.03
N ILE A 361 0.77 28.70 -7.32
CA ILE A 361 -0.02 28.90 -6.10
C ILE A 361 -1.52 28.65 -6.32
N PRO A 362 -2.18 29.16 -7.39
CA PRO A 362 -3.62 29.00 -7.54
C PRO A 362 -4.05 27.60 -8.03
N GLU A 363 -3.15 26.80 -8.58
CA GLU A 363 -3.50 25.52 -9.20
C GLU A 363 -3.33 24.32 -8.28
N ALA A 364 -2.46 24.41 -7.28
CA ALA A 364 -2.28 23.39 -6.23
C ALA A 364 -3.48 23.34 -5.26
N GLU A 365 -4.33 24.36 -5.26
CA GLU A 365 -5.59 24.41 -4.51
C GLU A 365 -6.72 23.58 -5.16
N LYS A 366 -6.51 23.04 -6.37
CA LYS A 366 -7.50 22.15 -6.99
C LYS A 366 -7.50 20.77 -6.30
N PRO A 367 -8.65 20.29 -5.81
CA PRO A 367 -8.72 19.02 -5.08
C PRO A 367 -8.43 17.82 -6.00
N ASN A 368 -7.74 16.82 -5.45
CA ASN A 368 -7.47 15.50 -6.04
C ASN A 368 -6.35 15.43 -7.11
N GLN A 369 -5.28 16.21 -6.94
CA GLN A 369 -4.06 16.08 -7.75
C GLN A 369 -2.98 15.35 -6.96
N GLU A 370 -2.16 14.54 -7.64
CA GLU A 370 -0.96 13.96 -7.03
C GLU A 370 0.29 14.60 -7.61
N PHE A 371 1.28 14.77 -6.75
CA PHE A 371 2.58 15.31 -7.09
C PHE A 371 3.66 14.30 -6.76
N ILE A 372 4.68 14.24 -7.62
CA ILE A 372 5.95 13.57 -7.31
C ILE A 372 7.04 14.63 -7.37
N PHE A 373 7.69 14.86 -6.25
CA PHE A 373 8.84 15.75 -6.13
C PHE A 373 10.11 14.92 -6.14
N LEU A 374 11.01 15.16 -7.07
CA LEU A 374 12.34 14.54 -7.13
C LEU A 374 13.39 15.55 -6.72
N ILE A 375 14.17 15.21 -5.70
CA ILE A 375 15.34 15.99 -5.25
C ILE A 375 16.62 15.16 -5.33
N GLU A 376 17.76 15.85 -5.48
CA GLU A 376 19.11 15.36 -5.17
C GLU A 376 19.51 15.94 -3.80
N LYS A 377 19.83 15.09 -2.83
CA LYS A 377 20.30 15.56 -1.51
C LYS A 377 21.74 16.07 -1.56
#